data_AF-A0A7W7MWK8-F1
#
_entry.id   AF-A0A7W7MWK8-F1
#
_cell.length_a   1.000
_cell.length_b   1.000
_cell.length_c   1.000
_cell.angle_alpha   90.00
_cell.angle_beta   90.00
_cell.angle_gamma   90.00
#
_symmetry.space_group_name_H-M   'P 1'
#
loop_
_entity.id
_entity.type
_entity.pdbx_description
1 polymer ?
#
loop_
_entity_poly.entity_id
_entity_poly.type
_entity_poly.pdbx_seq_one_letter_code
_entity_poly.pdbx_strand_id
1 'polypeptide(L)'
;MRSPTHIDPDAMLINDLCRRCGAVRPSPPRPAIHTRVGSRCRSPSLTLNSVRPPRHPWRVISEDDRVFEAVRTRVDSGDYRDERFGPPDVDTVGGGAFTYTPDGRLQRVYLRGKPEYTAAHTAGLFEPLPPLTPALGAAVEECEARLGHALPSLLRRCYLELGDGGFGPAYGLEPLRLTLRDYEEQQQSWPEAWRPMARALLPICNWGCGIASYVDITDPSLRMWAIDPNPAPVGHHQDSLFPQHFSMAEWMRRWVEGTLRQPWLLQDQKTGRWRGATDAETNSALEPSSRR
;
A
#
# COMPACT_ATOMS: atom_id res chain seq x y z
N MET A 1 1.11 -33.21 -42.91
CA MET A 1 0.32 -32.05 -43.38
C MET A 1 -0.92 -31.91 -42.52
N ARG A 2 -0.90 -30.94 -41.60
CA ARG A 2 -2.05 -30.20 -41.04
C ARG A 2 -1.44 -29.05 -40.25
N SER A 3 -1.71 -27.84 -40.72
CA SER A 3 -1.16 -26.57 -40.21
C SER A 3 -1.70 -26.23 -38.82
N PRO A 4 -0.98 -25.46 -37.99
CA PRO A 4 -1.52 -24.86 -36.78
C PRO A 4 -2.29 -23.59 -37.11
N THR A 5 -3.50 -23.50 -36.58
CA THR A 5 -4.39 -22.34 -36.66
C THR A 5 -3.90 -21.21 -35.76
N HIS A 6 -3.73 -20.05 -36.40
CA HIS A 6 -3.96 -18.67 -35.94
C HIS A 6 -4.10 -18.43 -34.43
N ILE A 7 -3.09 -17.76 -33.88
CA ILE A 7 -3.22 -16.96 -32.65
C ILE A 7 -3.84 -15.62 -33.04
N ASP A 8 -4.87 -15.23 -32.30
CA ASP A 8 -5.58 -13.96 -32.37
C ASP A 8 -4.69 -12.83 -31.77
N PRO A 9 -4.37 -11.75 -32.50
CA PRO A 9 -3.48 -10.70 -32.02
C PRO A 9 -4.12 -9.69 -31.05
N ASP A 10 -5.42 -9.80 -30.73
CA ASP A 10 -6.11 -8.78 -29.91
C ASP A 10 -6.03 -9.00 -28.37
N ALA A 11 -5.21 -9.94 -27.90
CA ALA A 11 -5.03 -10.23 -26.46
C ALA A 11 -3.80 -9.57 -25.80
N MET A 12 -3.08 -8.68 -26.49
CA MET A 12 -1.94 -7.93 -25.93
C MET A 12 -2.21 -6.43 -25.90
N LEU A 13 -2.99 -5.97 -24.92
CA LEU A 13 -3.16 -4.53 -24.66
C LEU A 13 -3.36 -4.23 -23.17
N ILE A 14 -2.49 -4.78 -22.33
CA ILE A 14 -2.27 -4.31 -20.95
C ILE A 14 -0.76 -4.41 -20.64
N ASN A 15 0.05 -3.57 -21.28
CA ASN A 15 1.40 -3.20 -20.82
C ASN A 15 2.04 -2.24 -21.83
N ASP A 16 1.77 -0.94 -21.74
CA ASP A 16 2.68 0.07 -22.32
C ASP A 16 2.31 1.51 -21.93
N LEU A 17 2.57 1.93 -20.68
CA LEU A 17 2.50 3.35 -20.30
C LEU A 17 3.58 3.73 -19.29
N CYS A 18 4.84 3.61 -19.71
CA CYS A 18 5.99 4.13 -18.97
C CYS A 18 6.85 5.00 -19.89
N ARG A 19 6.48 6.28 -20.10
CA ARG A 19 7.42 7.38 -20.42
C ARG A 19 6.77 8.77 -20.57
N ARG A 20 7.47 9.75 -19.97
CA ARG A 20 7.59 11.19 -20.30
C ARG A 20 6.55 12.16 -19.74
N CYS A 21 7.01 13.00 -18.81
CA CYS A 21 6.86 14.47 -18.76
C CYS A 21 7.88 14.94 -17.68
N GLY A 22 8.81 15.88 -17.89
CA GLY A 22 8.74 17.11 -18.68
C GLY A 22 8.66 18.28 -17.72
N ALA A 23 9.79 18.68 -17.13
CA ALA A 23 9.90 19.69 -16.10
C ALA A 23 9.52 21.10 -16.59
N VAL A 24 8.73 21.84 -15.80
CA VAL A 24 8.48 23.28 -15.98
C VAL A 24 8.98 24.02 -14.73
N ARG A 25 9.78 25.07 -14.94
CA ARG A 25 10.37 25.95 -13.91
C ARG A 25 9.35 26.97 -13.38
N PRO A 26 9.45 27.40 -12.10
CA PRO A 26 8.53 28.38 -11.50
C PRO A 26 8.93 29.83 -11.76
N SER A 27 7.93 30.73 -11.75
CA SER A 27 8.10 32.20 -11.73
C SER A 27 7.94 32.77 -10.31
N PRO A 28 8.51 33.96 -9.99
CA PRO A 28 8.81 34.40 -8.62
C PRO A 28 7.67 35.22 -7.95
N PRO A 29 7.74 35.45 -6.62
CA PRO A 29 6.66 36.06 -5.84
C PRO A 29 6.76 37.59 -5.79
N ARG A 30 5.63 38.24 -5.45
CA ARG A 30 5.58 39.66 -5.04
C ARG A 30 4.76 39.85 -3.75
N PRO A 31 5.00 40.94 -3.00
CA PRO A 31 5.13 40.89 -1.54
C PRO A 31 3.91 41.37 -0.75
N ALA A 32 3.99 41.08 0.55
CA ALA A 32 3.08 41.45 1.62
C ALA A 32 2.97 42.96 1.87
N ILE A 33 1.78 43.39 2.33
CA ILE A 33 1.56 44.70 2.96
C ILE A 33 1.12 44.45 4.40
N HIS A 34 1.97 44.90 5.33
CA HIS A 34 1.65 45.13 6.74
C HIS A 34 1.03 46.51 6.91
N THR A 35 0.05 46.63 7.80
CA THR A 35 -0.11 47.65 8.88
C THR A 35 -1.56 47.61 9.37
N ARG A 36 -1.96 47.97 10.59
CA ARG A 36 -1.45 47.97 11.97
C ARG A 36 -2.65 48.54 12.77
N VAL A 37 -2.89 47.97 13.95
CA VAL A 37 -3.39 48.63 15.18
C VAL A 37 -4.79 49.27 15.19
N GLY A 38 -5.62 48.74 16.07
CA GLY A 38 -6.77 49.43 16.66
C GLY A 38 -7.07 48.85 18.04
N SER A 39 -6.34 49.31 19.05
CA SER A 39 -6.54 48.99 20.45
C SER A 39 -7.86 49.55 20.96
N ARG A 40 -8.57 48.79 21.81
CA ARG A 40 -9.47 49.36 22.83
C ARG A 40 -9.67 48.38 23.98
N CYS A 41 -9.38 48.91 25.16
CA CYS A 41 -9.51 48.32 26.48
C CYS A 41 -10.97 47.96 26.81
N ARG A 42 -11.16 46.89 27.59
CA ARG A 42 -12.17 46.78 28.65
C ARG A 42 -11.89 45.52 29.48
N SER A 43 -11.51 45.73 30.74
CA SER A 43 -11.52 44.70 31.78
C SER A 43 -12.95 44.36 32.16
N PRO A 44 -13.23 43.10 32.55
CA PRO A 44 -14.11 42.91 33.68
C PRO A 44 -13.61 41.84 34.67
N SER A 45 -13.71 42.22 35.94
CA SER A 45 -14.19 41.43 37.07
C SER A 45 -13.59 40.03 37.31
N LEU A 46 -12.71 39.97 38.30
CA LEU A 46 -12.32 38.75 39.01
C LEU A 46 -13.54 38.14 39.74
N THR A 47 -14.14 37.13 39.14
CA THR A 47 -14.95 36.14 39.87
C THR A 47 -14.07 34.95 40.20
N LEU A 48 -14.01 34.61 41.49
CA LEU A 48 -13.44 33.35 42.01
C LEU A 48 -14.28 32.18 41.48
N ASN A 49 -13.97 31.74 40.27
CA ASN A 49 -14.48 30.49 39.74
C ASN A 49 -13.61 29.34 40.28
N SER A 50 -14.23 28.56 41.16
CA SER A 50 -13.93 27.17 41.48
C SER A 50 -12.99 26.52 40.45
N VAL A 51 -11.73 26.31 40.85
CA VAL A 51 -10.75 25.53 40.09
C VAL A 51 -11.33 24.13 39.91
N ARG A 52 -11.87 23.84 38.73
CA ARG A 52 -12.11 22.45 38.32
C ARG A 52 -10.75 21.77 38.26
N PRO A 53 -10.60 20.55 38.81
CA PRO A 53 -9.35 19.83 38.67
C PRO A 53 -9.03 19.65 37.19
N PRO A 54 -7.75 19.68 36.78
CA PRO A 54 -7.37 19.49 35.40
C PRO A 54 -7.93 18.14 34.93
N ARG A 55 -8.76 18.17 33.88
CA ARG A 55 -9.10 16.95 33.14
C ARG A 55 -7.79 16.46 32.53
N HIS A 56 -7.14 15.48 33.15
CA HIS A 56 -6.01 14.79 32.54
C HIS A 56 -6.50 14.19 31.22
N PRO A 57 -6.02 14.66 30.05
CA PRO A 57 -6.42 14.13 28.78
C PRO A 57 -5.52 12.93 28.49
N TRP A 58 -5.79 11.79 29.12
CA TRP A 58 -5.26 10.53 28.59
C TRP A 58 -5.96 10.30 27.26
N ARG A 59 -5.43 10.88 26.18
CA ARG A 59 -5.86 10.59 24.82
C ARG A 59 -5.55 9.11 24.61
N VAL A 60 -6.60 8.29 24.58
CA VAL A 60 -6.44 6.88 24.19
C VAL A 60 -5.91 6.91 22.77
N ILE A 61 -4.63 6.55 22.59
CA ILE A 61 -4.01 6.44 21.27
C ILE A 61 -4.78 5.38 20.50
N SER A 62 -5.37 5.77 19.37
CA SER A 62 -6.15 4.85 18.52
C SER A 62 -5.25 3.77 17.92
N GLU A 63 -5.84 2.70 17.42
CA GLU A 63 -5.09 1.68 16.68
C GLU A 63 -4.41 2.29 15.44
N ASP A 64 -5.14 3.12 14.69
CA ASP A 64 -4.62 3.90 13.57
C ASP A 64 -3.38 4.71 13.95
N ASP A 65 -3.39 5.41 15.09
CA ASP A 65 -2.23 6.18 15.56
C ASP A 65 -1.04 5.26 15.87
N ARG A 66 -1.28 4.12 16.54
CA ARG A 66 -0.20 3.17 16.88
C ARG A 66 0.44 2.56 15.64
N VAL A 67 -0.38 2.08 14.70
CA VAL A 67 0.14 1.46 13.48
C VAL A 67 0.84 2.50 12.61
N PHE A 68 0.28 3.70 12.51
CA PHE A 68 0.90 4.78 11.76
C PHE A 68 2.31 5.13 12.29
N GLU A 69 2.49 5.24 13.61
CA GLU A 69 3.82 5.48 14.20
C GLU A 69 4.80 4.32 13.96
N ALA A 70 4.28 3.08 13.95
CA ALA A 70 5.10 1.90 13.64
C ALA A 70 5.55 1.90 12.16
N VAL A 71 4.68 2.32 11.25
CA VAL A 71 5.01 2.52 9.84
C VAL A 71 6.00 3.68 9.66
N ARG A 72 5.79 4.82 10.33
CA ARG A 72 6.72 5.95 10.33
C ARG A 72 8.12 5.51 10.78
N THR A 73 8.22 4.74 11.86
CA THR A 73 9.50 4.21 12.36
C THR A 73 10.24 3.40 11.29
N ARG A 74 9.52 2.58 10.51
CA ARG A 74 10.10 1.84 9.37
C ARG A 74 10.58 2.78 8.27
N VAL A 75 9.77 3.77 7.90
CA VAL A 75 10.14 4.81 6.90
C VAL A 75 11.39 5.57 7.32
N ASP A 76 11.43 6.08 8.55
CA ASP A 76 12.55 6.86 9.09
C ASP A 76 13.84 6.04 9.19
N SER A 77 13.74 4.74 9.47
CA SER A 77 14.88 3.82 9.50
C SER A 77 15.41 3.43 8.10
N GLY A 78 14.69 3.80 7.03
CA GLY A 78 14.99 3.33 5.68
C GLY A 78 14.58 1.87 5.43
N ASP A 79 13.79 1.26 6.32
CA ASP A 79 13.31 -0.12 6.24
C ASP A 79 11.83 -0.26 5.88
N TYR A 80 11.45 0.37 4.78
CA TYR A 80 10.04 0.54 4.40
C TYR A 80 9.58 -0.32 3.22
N ARG A 81 10.35 -1.35 2.84
CA ARG A 81 10.03 -2.31 1.76
C ARG A 81 10.09 -3.75 2.25
N ASP A 82 9.25 -4.63 1.70
CA ASP A 82 9.33 -6.06 1.98
C ASP A 82 10.57 -6.73 1.40
N GLU A 83 10.96 -6.31 0.21
CA GLU A 83 12.18 -6.77 -0.44
C GLU A 83 13.31 -5.79 -0.16
N ARG A 84 14.41 -6.30 0.39
CA ARG A 84 15.65 -5.55 0.63
C ARG A 84 16.81 -6.27 -0.01
N PHE A 85 17.77 -5.50 -0.51
CA PHE A 85 18.92 -6.04 -1.23
C PHE A 85 20.19 -5.95 -0.40
N GLY A 86 20.98 -7.03 -0.38
CA GLY A 86 22.32 -7.02 0.22
C GLY A 86 23.35 -6.32 -0.67
N PRO A 87 24.62 -6.25 -0.26
CA PRO A 87 25.65 -5.69 -1.13
C PRO A 87 25.91 -6.60 -2.34
N PRO A 88 26.21 -6.05 -3.53
CA PRO A 88 26.51 -6.82 -4.73
C PRO A 88 27.80 -7.61 -4.59
N ASP A 89 27.86 -8.77 -5.26
CA ASP A 89 28.99 -9.70 -5.31
C ASP A 89 29.47 -10.26 -3.95
N VAL A 90 28.65 -10.16 -2.91
CA VAL A 90 28.92 -10.81 -1.61
C VAL A 90 28.39 -12.24 -1.64
N ASP A 91 29.30 -13.22 -1.46
CA ASP A 91 29.01 -14.66 -1.46
C ASP A 91 27.96 -15.03 -0.40
N THR A 92 27.01 -15.84 -0.83
CA THR A 92 25.79 -16.22 -0.10
C THR A 92 25.76 -17.73 0.10
N VAL A 93 26.77 -18.23 0.80
CA VAL A 93 26.77 -19.61 1.30
C VAL A 93 25.44 -19.86 2.01
N GLY A 94 24.67 -20.85 1.55
CA GLY A 94 23.33 -21.19 2.09
C GLY A 94 22.14 -20.96 1.14
N GLY A 95 22.37 -20.48 -0.09
CA GLY A 95 21.32 -20.27 -1.07
C GLY A 95 20.39 -19.09 -0.76
N GLY A 96 19.24 -19.03 -1.44
CA GLY A 96 18.25 -17.96 -1.28
C GLY A 96 17.76 -17.39 -2.61
N ALA A 97 17.04 -16.27 -2.54
CA ALA A 97 16.61 -15.52 -3.71
C ALA A 97 17.68 -14.49 -4.12
N PHE A 98 17.86 -14.32 -5.43
CA PHE A 98 18.87 -13.44 -6.01
C PHE A 98 18.29 -12.62 -7.15
N THR A 99 18.87 -11.44 -7.35
CA THR A 99 18.63 -10.58 -8.50
C THR A 99 19.95 -10.08 -9.06
N TYR A 100 19.91 -9.44 -10.23
CA TYR A 100 21.05 -8.77 -10.82
C TYR A 100 20.87 -7.26 -10.75
N THR A 101 21.92 -6.56 -10.35
CA THR A 101 21.99 -5.11 -10.48
C THR A 101 22.04 -4.70 -11.96
N PRO A 102 21.76 -3.41 -12.31
CA PRO A 102 21.82 -2.95 -13.70
C PRO A 102 23.17 -3.15 -14.39
N ASP A 103 24.27 -3.20 -13.64
CA ASP A 103 25.63 -3.50 -14.10
C ASP A 103 25.97 -5.01 -14.10
N GLY A 104 24.99 -5.88 -13.85
CA GLY A 104 25.11 -7.33 -14.00
C GLY A 104 25.71 -8.06 -12.81
N ARG A 105 25.86 -7.40 -11.65
CA ARG A 105 26.38 -8.01 -10.42
C ARG A 105 25.28 -8.73 -9.66
N LEU A 106 25.63 -9.87 -9.07
CA LEU A 106 24.65 -10.69 -8.35
C LEU A 106 24.39 -10.08 -6.97
N GLN A 107 23.13 -10.05 -6.57
CA GLN A 107 22.70 -9.45 -5.32
C GLN A 107 21.67 -10.32 -4.60
N ARG A 108 21.87 -10.53 -3.29
CA ARG A 108 20.90 -11.30 -2.48
C ARG A 108 19.65 -10.49 -2.22
N VAL A 109 18.49 -11.14 -2.33
CA VAL A 109 17.19 -10.59 -1.94
C VAL A 109 16.80 -11.14 -0.57
N TYR A 110 16.49 -10.22 0.35
CA TYR A 110 15.96 -10.51 1.67
C TYR A 110 14.48 -10.15 1.70
N LEU A 111 13.64 -11.10 2.09
CA LEU A 111 12.19 -10.92 2.18
C LEU A 111 11.74 -10.75 3.63
N ARG A 112 10.98 -9.70 3.92
CA ARG A 112 10.44 -9.43 5.26
C ARG A 112 9.66 -10.64 5.79
N GLY A 113 9.79 -10.87 7.10
CA GLY A 113 9.17 -12.01 7.77
C GLY A 113 10.00 -13.30 7.71
N LYS A 114 11.10 -13.33 6.95
CA LYS A 114 12.07 -14.44 6.96
C LYS A 114 13.19 -14.21 7.98
N PRO A 115 13.72 -15.25 8.66
CA PRO A 115 14.82 -15.10 9.61
C PRO A 115 16.06 -14.41 9.02
N GLU A 116 16.38 -14.69 7.77
CA GLU A 116 17.52 -14.12 7.04
C GLU A 116 17.40 -12.61 6.89
N TYR A 117 16.17 -12.09 6.74
CA TYR A 117 15.91 -10.66 6.68
C TYR A 117 16.24 -9.98 8.00
N THR A 118 15.75 -10.53 9.11
CA THR A 118 16.02 -9.99 10.45
C THR A 118 17.51 -10.00 10.77
N ALA A 119 18.21 -11.09 10.41
CA ALA A 119 19.66 -11.19 10.57
C ALA A 119 20.40 -10.13 9.74
N ALA A 120 20.03 -9.95 8.47
CA ALA A 120 20.63 -8.95 7.59
C ALA A 120 20.34 -7.51 8.02
N HIS A 121 19.13 -7.22 8.47
CA HIS A 121 18.75 -5.93 9.03
C HIS A 121 19.58 -5.60 10.28
N THR A 122 19.70 -6.55 11.20
CA THR A 122 20.51 -6.38 12.44
C THR A 122 21.99 -6.16 12.13
N ALA A 123 22.50 -6.81 11.07
CA ALA A 123 23.87 -6.66 10.61
C ALA A 123 24.10 -5.43 9.72
N GLY A 124 23.07 -4.62 9.44
CA GLY A 124 23.19 -3.42 8.60
C GLY A 124 23.56 -3.71 7.14
N LEU A 125 23.15 -4.87 6.61
CA LEU A 125 23.56 -5.34 5.28
C LEU A 125 22.72 -4.78 4.12
N PHE A 126 21.66 -4.05 4.40
CA PHE A 126 20.78 -3.58 3.35
C PHE A 126 21.38 -2.38 2.61
N GLU A 127 21.26 -2.42 1.28
CA GLU A 127 21.47 -1.22 0.49
C GLU A 127 20.47 -0.11 0.91
N PRO A 128 20.93 1.14 0.95
CA PRO A 128 20.07 2.27 1.28
C PRO A 128 19.02 2.46 0.19
N LEU A 129 17.79 2.65 0.61
CA LEU A 129 16.70 3.03 -0.30
C LEU A 129 16.63 4.57 -0.42
N PRO A 130 16.19 5.10 -1.57
CA PRO A 130 16.08 6.55 -1.78
C PRO A 130 14.98 7.14 -0.88
N PRO A 131 15.20 8.28 -0.21
CA PRO A 131 14.23 8.83 0.73
C PRO A 131 12.88 9.08 0.06
N LEU A 132 11.81 8.79 0.80
CA LEU A 132 10.45 9.03 0.34
C LEU A 132 10.12 10.53 0.40
N THR A 133 9.26 10.96 -0.52
CA THR A 133 8.74 12.33 -0.55
C THR A 133 7.24 12.27 -0.28
N PRO A 134 6.74 12.88 0.81
CA PRO A 134 5.31 12.96 1.07
C PRO A 134 4.54 13.62 -0.08
N ALA A 135 3.30 13.20 -0.28
CA ALA A 135 2.40 13.79 -1.24
C ALA A 135 2.10 15.25 -0.89
N LEU A 136 1.95 16.07 -1.93
CA LEU A 136 1.47 17.44 -1.76
C LEU A 136 0.00 17.42 -1.30
N GLY A 137 -0.36 18.31 -0.38
CA GLY A 137 -1.75 18.45 0.09
C GLY A 137 -2.75 18.62 -1.05
N ALA A 138 -2.40 19.43 -2.05
CA ALA A 138 -3.22 19.65 -3.25
C ALA A 138 -3.44 18.37 -4.08
N ALA A 139 -2.46 17.46 -4.14
CA ALA A 139 -2.59 16.19 -4.87
C ALA A 139 -3.55 15.23 -4.15
N VAL A 140 -3.51 15.22 -2.81
CA VAL A 140 -4.47 14.48 -1.99
C VAL A 140 -5.88 15.04 -2.15
N GLU A 141 -6.03 16.37 -2.09
CA GLU A 141 -7.32 17.04 -2.28
C GLU A 141 -7.90 16.79 -3.68
N GLU A 142 -7.07 16.81 -4.73
CA GLU A 142 -7.49 16.46 -6.09
C GLU A 142 -7.96 15.00 -6.18
N CYS A 143 -7.22 14.08 -5.56
CA CYS A 143 -7.59 12.67 -5.51
C CYS A 143 -8.96 12.49 -4.85
N GLU A 144 -9.17 13.04 -3.65
CA GLU A 144 -10.45 12.96 -2.94
C GLU A 144 -11.60 13.59 -3.72
N ALA A 145 -11.36 14.73 -4.38
CA ALA A 145 -12.36 15.37 -5.21
C ALA A 145 -12.80 14.47 -6.38
N ARG A 146 -11.86 13.74 -7.01
CA ARG A 146 -12.15 12.80 -8.11
C ARG A 146 -12.77 11.50 -7.62
N LEU A 147 -12.42 11.04 -6.43
CA LEU A 147 -13.08 9.90 -5.78
C LEU A 147 -14.51 10.23 -5.35
N GLY A 148 -14.79 11.51 -5.03
CA GLY A 148 -16.04 11.94 -4.40
C GLY A 148 -16.13 11.60 -2.91
N HIS A 149 -15.03 11.13 -2.32
CA HIS A 149 -14.91 10.69 -0.93
C HIS A 149 -13.56 11.13 -0.37
N ALA A 150 -13.52 11.47 0.91
CA ALA A 150 -12.26 11.66 1.62
C ALA A 150 -11.51 10.32 1.71
N LEU A 151 -10.18 10.37 1.62
CA LEU A 151 -9.35 9.20 1.87
C LEU A 151 -9.51 8.77 3.34
N PRO A 152 -9.48 7.46 3.62
CA PRO A 152 -9.41 6.95 4.98
C PRO A 152 -8.30 7.64 5.78
N SER A 153 -8.57 8.07 7.02
CA SER A 153 -7.68 8.97 7.76
C SER A 153 -6.24 8.44 7.90
N LEU A 154 -6.08 7.14 8.16
CA LEU A 154 -4.78 6.46 8.19
C LEU A 154 -4.07 6.54 6.82
N LEU A 155 -4.76 6.24 5.73
CA LEU A 155 -4.20 6.29 4.37
C LEU A 155 -3.83 7.72 3.97
N ARG A 156 -4.69 8.70 4.28
CA ARG A 156 -4.42 10.12 4.05
C ARG A 156 -3.14 10.57 4.74
N ARG A 157 -2.95 10.19 6.01
CA ARG A 157 -1.74 10.52 6.78
C ARG A 157 -0.50 9.83 6.21
N CYS A 158 -0.61 8.57 5.82
CA CYS A 158 0.46 7.86 5.11
C CYS A 158 0.98 8.66 3.91
N TYR A 159 0.07 9.16 3.07
CA TYR A 159 0.45 9.98 1.92
C TYR A 159 1.04 11.34 2.29
N LEU A 160 0.39 12.08 3.21
CA LEU A 160 0.79 13.45 3.56
C LEU A 160 2.06 13.54 4.42
N GLU A 161 2.37 12.51 5.19
CA GLU A 161 3.43 12.57 6.20
C GLU A 161 4.61 11.64 5.88
N LEU A 162 4.41 10.54 5.15
CA LEU A 162 5.44 9.51 4.96
C LEU A 162 5.95 9.42 3.52
N GLY A 163 5.05 9.39 2.54
CA GLY A 163 5.43 9.27 1.13
C GLY A 163 4.24 9.23 0.18
N ASP A 164 4.37 9.76 -1.03
CA ASP A 164 3.44 9.54 -2.14
C ASP A 164 3.55 8.11 -2.68
N GLY A 165 3.26 7.13 -1.82
CA GLY A 165 3.51 5.72 -2.06
C GLY A 165 4.97 5.32 -1.84
N GLY A 166 5.31 4.12 -2.31
CA GLY A 166 6.69 3.61 -2.29
C GLY A 166 7.16 3.01 -0.96
N PHE A 167 6.24 2.75 -0.03
CA PHE A 167 6.48 1.98 1.19
C PHE A 167 5.30 1.08 1.48
N GLY A 168 5.51 -0.01 2.20
CA GLY A 168 4.45 -0.98 2.46
C GLY A 168 4.80 -2.36 1.90
N PRO A 169 3.80 -3.25 1.83
CA PRO A 169 4.01 -4.61 1.37
C PRO A 169 4.27 -4.66 -0.14
N ALA A 170 4.90 -5.74 -0.60
CA ALA A 170 5.28 -5.93 -2.01
C ALA A 170 5.99 -4.69 -2.59
N TYR A 171 5.44 -4.09 -3.64
CA TYR A 171 5.92 -2.86 -4.28
C TYR A 171 5.43 -1.58 -3.59
N GLY A 172 5.00 -1.67 -2.34
CA GLY A 172 4.53 -0.57 -1.51
C GLY A 172 3.15 -0.06 -1.90
N LEU A 173 2.65 0.89 -1.11
CA LEU A 173 1.51 1.70 -1.48
C LEU A 173 1.78 2.36 -2.82
N GLU A 174 0.78 2.33 -3.69
CA GLU A 174 0.84 2.99 -4.98
C GLU A 174 0.83 4.52 -4.80
N PRO A 175 1.59 5.28 -5.60
CA PRO A 175 1.45 6.73 -5.66
C PRO A 175 0.01 7.14 -6.00
N LEU A 176 -0.46 8.26 -5.44
CA LEU A 176 -1.85 8.72 -5.60
C LEU A 176 -2.29 8.80 -7.06
N ARG A 177 -1.39 9.23 -7.95
CA ARG A 177 -1.66 9.32 -9.39
C ARG A 177 -1.97 7.95 -10.00
N LEU A 178 -1.28 6.88 -9.58
CA LEU A 178 -1.52 5.53 -10.08
C LEU A 178 -2.80 4.94 -9.47
N THR A 179 -2.97 5.08 -8.15
CA THR A 179 -4.22 4.73 -7.45
C THR A 179 -5.44 5.34 -8.13
N LEU A 180 -5.39 6.63 -8.48
CA LEU A 180 -6.52 7.31 -9.09
C LEU A 180 -6.76 6.89 -10.54
N ARG A 181 -5.70 6.69 -11.33
CA ARG A 181 -5.81 6.14 -12.68
C ARG A 181 -6.48 4.78 -12.65
N ASP A 182 -5.99 3.88 -11.81
CA ASP A 182 -6.49 2.51 -11.71
C ASP A 182 -7.92 2.50 -11.17
N TYR A 183 -8.25 3.40 -10.25
CA TYR A 183 -9.62 3.62 -9.77
C TYR A 183 -10.60 4.08 -10.86
N GLU A 184 -10.14 4.82 -11.85
CA GLU A 184 -10.98 5.26 -12.98
C GLU A 184 -11.09 4.21 -14.08
N GLU A 185 -9.99 3.48 -14.34
CA GLU A 185 -9.97 2.36 -15.27
C GLU A 185 -10.92 1.25 -14.81
N GLN A 186 -10.97 0.94 -13.50
CA GLN A 186 -11.92 -0.05 -12.98
C GLN A 186 -13.38 0.36 -13.19
N GLN A 187 -13.74 1.64 -13.11
CA GLN A 187 -15.14 2.07 -13.36
C GLN A 187 -15.61 1.73 -14.78
N GLN A 188 -14.67 1.68 -15.72
CA GLN A 188 -14.94 1.50 -17.13
C GLN A 188 -14.81 0.04 -17.56
N SER A 189 -13.83 -0.67 -17.01
CA SER A 189 -13.37 -1.98 -17.49
C SER A 189 -13.77 -3.16 -16.62
N TRP A 190 -14.15 -2.94 -15.35
CA TRP A 190 -14.51 -4.07 -14.49
C TRP A 190 -15.78 -4.78 -14.98
N PRO A 191 -15.86 -6.11 -14.79
CA PRO A 191 -17.04 -6.90 -15.10
C PRO A 191 -18.30 -6.32 -14.45
N GLU A 192 -19.45 -6.49 -15.12
CA GLU A 192 -20.76 -6.01 -14.63
C GLU A 192 -21.02 -6.47 -13.19
N ALA A 193 -20.65 -7.72 -12.86
CA ALA A 193 -20.79 -8.31 -11.53
C ALA A 193 -20.08 -7.52 -10.42
N TRP A 194 -19.06 -6.72 -10.76
CA TRP A 194 -18.27 -5.95 -9.79
C TRP A 194 -18.54 -4.45 -9.81
N ARG A 195 -19.40 -3.94 -10.70
CA ARG A 195 -19.69 -2.50 -10.79
C ARG A 195 -20.05 -1.84 -9.45
N PRO A 196 -20.86 -2.47 -8.56
CA PRO A 196 -21.13 -1.88 -7.26
C PRO A 196 -19.85 -1.69 -6.42
N MET A 197 -18.91 -2.63 -6.52
CA MET A 197 -17.64 -2.61 -5.78
C MET A 197 -16.60 -1.70 -6.41
N ALA A 198 -16.62 -1.52 -7.74
CA ALA A 198 -15.69 -0.61 -8.42
C ALA A 198 -15.75 0.80 -7.82
N ARG A 199 -16.92 1.30 -7.43
CA ARG A 199 -17.06 2.63 -6.80
C ARG A 199 -16.58 2.68 -5.35
N ALA A 200 -16.56 1.54 -4.66
CA ALA A 200 -16.23 1.46 -3.24
C ALA A 200 -14.76 1.13 -2.98
N LEU A 201 -14.11 0.42 -3.90
CA LEU A 201 -12.77 -0.12 -3.70
C LEU A 201 -11.72 0.78 -4.32
N LEU A 202 -10.82 1.31 -3.50
CA LEU A 202 -9.65 2.08 -3.94
C LEU A 202 -8.43 1.16 -4.03
N PRO A 203 -7.80 0.97 -5.21
CA PRO A 203 -6.57 0.20 -5.33
C PRO A 203 -5.41 0.92 -4.64
N ILE A 204 -4.75 0.24 -3.70
CA ILE A 204 -3.68 0.85 -2.91
C ILE A 204 -2.35 0.11 -3.00
N CYS A 205 -2.34 -1.15 -3.46
CA CYS A 205 -1.13 -1.97 -3.47
C CYS A 205 -1.21 -2.99 -4.61
N ASN A 206 -0.16 -3.02 -5.43
CA ASN A 206 0.05 -4.04 -6.46
C ASN A 206 1.06 -5.08 -5.94
N TRP A 207 0.72 -6.36 -6.09
CA TRP A 207 1.58 -7.48 -5.69
C TRP A 207 2.29 -8.12 -6.89
N GLY A 208 1.99 -7.69 -8.12
CA GLY A 208 2.41 -8.33 -9.35
C GLY A 208 1.40 -9.39 -9.83
N CYS A 209 1.60 -9.92 -11.04
CA CYS A 209 0.75 -10.98 -11.62
C CYS A 209 -0.76 -10.67 -11.61
N GLY A 210 -1.14 -9.39 -11.71
CA GLY A 210 -2.53 -8.95 -11.63
C GLY A 210 -3.17 -9.03 -10.24
N ILE A 211 -2.39 -9.31 -9.20
CA ILE A 211 -2.85 -9.35 -7.81
C ILE A 211 -2.78 -7.95 -7.21
N ALA A 212 -3.87 -7.50 -6.59
CA ALA A 212 -3.94 -6.17 -5.98
C ALA A 212 -4.73 -6.19 -4.67
N SER A 213 -4.42 -5.26 -3.77
CA SER A 213 -5.22 -4.98 -2.57
C SER A 213 -5.90 -3.63 -2.66
N TYR A 214 -7.12 -3.60 -2.14
CA TYR A 214 -8.00 -2.44 -2.15
C TYR A 214 -8.46 -2.12 -0.74
N VAL A 215 -8.74 -0.85 -0.48
CA VAL A 215 -9.48 -0.42 0.70
C VAL A 215 -10.90 -0.02 0.29
N ASP A 216 -11.89 -0.46 1.05
CA ASP A 216 -13.26 0.04 0.91
C ASP A 216 -13.35 1.43 1.53
N ILE A 217 -13.51 2.46 0.69
CA ILE A 217 -13.60 3.87 1.11
C ILE A 217 -15.03 4.30 1.49
N THR A 218 -16.00 3.41 1.33
CA THR A 218 -17.40 3.65 1.67
C THR A 218 -17.79 3.02 3.01
N ASP A 219 -17.05 2.01 3.45
CA ASP A 219 -17.25 1.33 4.72
C ASP A 219 -16.50 2.05 5.87
N PRO A 220 -17.18 2.51 6.93
CA PRO A 220 -16.53 3.11 8.11
C PRO A 220 -15.54 2.18 8.81
N SER A 221 -15.66 0.86 8.64
CA SER A 221 -14.71 -0.14 9.16
C SER A 221 -13.48 -0.35 8.27
N LEU A 222 -13.42 0.32 7.11
CA LEU A 222 -12.27 0.35 6.19
C LEU A 222 -11.76 -1.05 5.85
N ARG A 223 -12.67 -1.91 5.40
CA ARG A 223 -12.36 -3.32 5.10
C ARG A 223 -11.44 -3.44 3.89
N MET A 224 -10.42 -4.27 4.04
CA MET A 224 -9.51 -4.64 2.97
C MET A 224 -10.14 -5.70 2.06
N TRP A 225 -9.93 -5.51 0.77
CA TRP A 225 -10.29 -6.42 -0.31
C TRP A 225 -9.06 -6.78 -1.11
N ALA A 226 -9.14 -7.86 -1.88
CA ALA A 226 -8.10 -8.25 -2.80
C ALA A 226 -8.68 -8.83 -4.08
N ILE A 227 -7.90 -8.71 -5.14
CA ILE A 227 -8.06 -9.52 -6.34
C ILE A 227 -6.86 -10.47 -6.47
N ASP A 228 -7.12 -11.73 -6.76
CA ASP A 228 -6.11 -12.68 -7.25
C ASP A 228 -6.70 -13.47 -8.43
N PRO A 229 -6.29 -13.14 -9.68
CA PRO A 229 -6.83 -13.78 -10.86
C PRO A 229 -6.21 -15.15 -11.17
N ASN A 230 -5.07 -15.49 -10.57
CA ASN A 230 -4.26 -16.63 -11.03
C ASN A 230 -4.92 -18.00 -10.82
N PRO A 231 -5.61 -18.26 -9.69
CA PRO A 231 -6.26 -19.54 -9.43
C PRO A 231 -7.64 -19.65 -10.10
N ALA A 232 -8.22 -18.55 -10.57
CA ALA A 232 -9.57 -18.53 -11.09
C ALA A 232 -9.67 -19.27 -12.44
N PRO A 233 -10.60 -20.23 -12.59
CA PRO A 233 -10.83 -20.90 -13.87
C PRO A 233 -11.24 -19.91 -14.96
N VAL A 234 -11.01 -20.30 -16.22
CA VAL A 234 -11.52 -19.57 -17.38
C VAL A 234 -13.04 -19.39 -17.23
N GLY A 235 -13.52 -18.15 -17.32
CA GLY A 235 -14.94 -17.81 -17.13
C GLY A 235 -15.39 -17.60 -15.68
N HIS A 236 -14.47 -17.68 -14.72
CA HIS A 236 -14.72 -17.45 -13.29
C HIS A 236 -13.95 -16.25 -12.73
N HIS A 237 -13.53 -15.31 -13.58
CA HIS A 237 -12.80 -14.12 -13.14
C HIS A 237 -13.56 -13.30 -12.10
N GLN A 238 -14.89 -13.33 -12.11
CA GLN A 238 -15.73 -12.69 -11.09
C GLN A 238 -15.50 -13.21 -9.67
N ASP A 239 -14.96 -14.44 -9.52
CA ASP A 239 -14.66 -15.05 -8.23
C ASP A 239 -13.29 -14.59 -7.68
N SER A 240 -12.49 -13.88 -8.50
CA SER A 240 -11.15 -13.42 -8.13
C SER A 240 -11.14 -12.26 -7.15
N LEU A 241 -12.25 -11.53 -6.98
CA LEU A 241 -12.38 -10.41 -6.04
C LEU A 241 -13.00 -10.91 -4.73
N PHE A 242 -12.30 -10.74 -3.61
CA PHE A 242 -12.75 -11.25 -2.32
C PHE A 242 -12.37 -10.33 -1.15
N PRO A 243 -13.15 -10.34 -0.05
CA PRO A 243 -12.78 -9.63 1.17
C PRO A 243 -11.61 -10.34 1.87
N GLN A 244 -10.67 -9.57 2.43
CA GLN A 244 -9.59 -10.09 3.26
C GLN A 244 -9.95 -10.14 4.76
N HIS A 245 -11.07 -9.51 5.15
CA HIS A 245 -11.54 -9.43 6.54
C HIS A 245 -10.57 -8.73 7.51
N PHE A 246 -9.72 -7.84 7.00
CA PHE A 246 -8.88 -6.94 7.79
C PHE A 246 -9.40 -5.51 7.70
N SER A 247 -9.22 -4.71 8.75
CA SER A 247 -9.21 -3.25 8.60
C SER A 247 -7.89 -2.82 7.94
N MET A 248 -7.84 -1.60 7.40
CA MET A 248 -6.58 -1.03 6.90
C MET A 248 -5.49 -0.98 7.99
N ALA A 249 -5.86 -0.69 9.23
CA ALA A 249 -4.93 -0.65 10.35
C ALA A 249 -4.33 -2.05 10.64
N GLU A 250 -5.18 -3.08 10.67
CA GLU A 250 -4.73 -4.47 10.85
C GLU A 250 -3.82 -4.91 9.69
N TRP A 251 -4.14 -4.54 8.46
CA TRP A 251 -3.33 -4.86 7.27
C TRP A 251 -1.94 -4.22 7.36
N MET A 252 -1.85 -2.94 7.72
CA MET A 252 -0.58 -2.25 7.93
C MET A 252 0.21 -2.82 9.12
N ARG A 253 -0.47 -3.17 10.21
CA ARG A 253 0.16 -3.76 11.40
C ARG A 253 0.81 -5.09 11.05
N ARG A 254 0.09 -5.96 10.34
CA ARG A 254 0.61 -7.24 9.84
C ARG A 254 1.81 -7.05 8.93
N TRP A 255 1.80 -6.02 8.08
CA TRP A 255 2.96 -5.70 7.25
C TRP A 255 4.18 -5.32 8.09
N VAL A 256 4.03 -4.41 9.05
CA VAL A 256 5.11 -3.98 9.96
C VAL A 256 5.71 -5.16 10.74
N GLU A 257 4.87 -6.12 11.12
CA GLU A 257 5.25 -7.34 11.84
C GLU A 257 5.83 -8.44 10.93
N GLY A 258 5.77 -8.29 9.60
CA GLY A 258 6.18 -9.33 8.65
C GLY A 258 5.24 -10.55 8.62
N THR A 259 4.01 -10.38 9.10
CA THR A 259 2.98 -11.43 9.15
C THR A 259 1.95 -11.30 8.03
N LEU A 260 1.91 -10.16 7.33
CA LEU A 260 1.07 -10.02 6.14
C LEU A 260 1.52 -11.00 5.05
N ARG A 261 0.55 -11.55 4.32
CA ARG A 261 0.77 -12.44 3.20
C ARG A 261 0.16 -11.81 1.95
N GLN A 262 0.77 -12.12 0.80
CA GLN A 262 0.14 -11.83 -0.47
C GLN A 262 -1.26 -12.46 -0.49
N PRO A 263 -2.30 -11.72 -0.94
CA PRO A 263 -3.62 -12.29 -1.10
C PRO A 263 -3.58 -13.48 -2.05
N TRP A 264 -4.27 -14.54 -1.68
CA TRP A 264 -4.34 -15.76 -2.47
C TRP A 264 -5.77 -16.26 -2.54
N LEU A 265 -6.28 -16.42 -3.76
CA LEU A 265 -7.58 -17.01 -3.99
C LEU A 265 -7.47 -18.54 -3.90
N LEU A 266 -8.41 -19.18 -3.20
CA LEU A 266 -8.51 -20.64 -3.21
C LEU A 266 -9.96 -21.09 -3.31
N GLN A 267 -10.15 -22.28 -3.87
CA GLN A 267 -11.42 -22.98 -3.82
C GLN A 267 -11.46 -23.85 -2.56
N ASP A 268 -12.42 -23.57 -1.70
CA ASP A 268 -12.63 -24.35 -0.49
C ASP A 268 -13.05 -25.79 -0.86
N GLN A 269 -12.25 -26.78 -0.50
CA GLN A 269 -12.45 -28.16 -0.94
C GLN A 269 -13.73 -28.80 -0.39
N LYS A 270 -14.28 -28.28 0.71
CA LYS A 270 -15.50 -28.83 1.33
C LYS A 270 -16.76 -28.25 0.71
N THR A 271 -16.72 -26.95 0.41
CA THR A 271 -17.91 -26.20 -0.05
C THR A 271 -17.91 -25.92 -1.54
N GLY A 272 -16.77 -26.05 -2.22
CA GLY A 272 -16.57 -25.67 -3.61
C GLY A 272 -16.53 -24.16 -3.84
N ARG A 273 -16.63 -23.34 -2.78
CA ARG A 273 -16.70 -21.88 -2.88
C ARG A 273 -15.31 -21.26 -2.99
N TRP A 274 -15.15 -20.30 -3.90
CA TRP A 274 -13.97 -19.45 -3.96
C TRP A 274 -13.96 -18.44 -2.81
N ARG A 275 -12.78 -18.26 -2.19
CA ARG A 275 -12.52 -17.28 -1.13
C ARG A 275 -11.04 -16.99 -0.99
N GLY A 276 -10.71 -15.94 -0.24
CA GLY A 276 -9.34 -15.73 0.22
C GLY A 276 -8.84 -16.87 1.11
N ALA A 277 -7.56 -17.21 0.94
CA ALA A 277 -6.84 -18.12 1.81
C ALA A 277 -6.69 -17.53 3.22
N THR A 278 -6.76 -18.39 4.23
CA THR A 278 -6.33 -18.04 5.58
C THR A 278 -4.80 -18.05 5.69
N ASP A 279 -4.25 -17.43 6.74
CA ASP A 279 -2.81 -17.50 7.01
C ASP A 279 -2.32 -18.94 7.15
N ALA A 280 -3.11 -19.81 7.80
CA ALA A 280 -2.77 -21.21 7.99
C ALA A 280 -2.67 -21.97 6.66
N GLU A 281 -3.62 -21.75 5.75
CA GLU A 281 -3.63 -22.34 4.40
C GLU A 281 -2.46 -21.80 3.57
N THR A 282 -2.21 -20.49 3.62
CA THR A 282 -1.10 -19.84 2.91
C THR A 282 0.25 -20.36 3.40
N ASN A 283 0.45 -20.41 4.73
CA ASN A 283 1.69 -20.93 5.29
C ASN A 283 1.87 -22.42 4.95
N SER A 284 0.81 -23.23 5.02
CA SER A 284 0.86 -24.65 4.67
C SER A 284 1.22 -24.90 3.20
N ALA A 285 0.85 -24.00 2.29
CA ALA A 285 1.21 -24.07 0.87
C ALA A 285 2.67 -23.62 0.59
N LEU A 286 3.22 -22.76 1.45
CA LEU A 286 4.59 -22.24 1.34
C LEU A 286 5.63 -23.12 2.04
N GLU A 287 5.22 -23.99 2.96
CA GLU A 287 6.10 -25.01 3.52
C GLU A 287 6.55 -25.95 2.39
N PRO A 288 7.86 -26.14 2.17
CA PRO A 288 8.34 -27.07 1.17
C PRO A 288 7.75 -28.43 1.52
N SER A 289 6.97 -29.00 0.60
CA SER A 289 6.49 -30.36 0.72
C SER A 289 7.70 -31.24 1.02
N SER A 290 7.79 -31.69 2.28
CA SER A 290 8.82 -32.61 2.71
C SER A 290 8.82 -33.76 1.71
N ARG A 291 9.91 -33.84 0.95
CA ARG A 291 10.17 -34.79 -0.15
C ARG A 291 9.48 -36.12 0.17
N ARG A 292 8.51 -36.51 -0.66
CA ARG A 292 8.14 -37.92 -0.81
C ARG A 292 8.95 -38.49 -1.96
#